data_AF-A0A534K1Y5-F1
#
_entry.id   AF-A0A534K1Y5-F1
#
_cell.length_a   1.000
_cell.length_b   1.000
_cell.length_c   1.000
_cell.angle_alpha   90.00
_cell.angle_beta   90.00
_cell.angle_gamma   90.00
#
_symmetry.space_group_name_H-M   'P 1'
#
loop_
_entity.id
_entity.type
_entity.pdbx_description
1 polymer ?
#
loop_
_entity_poly.entity_id
_entity_poly.type
_entity_poly.pdbx_seq_one_letter_code
_entity_poly.pdbx_strand_id
1 'polypeptide(L)'
;MYERNGEIRGYIVGNVSGEGCEIGPWTVGRRDNPAAPNLFHALVAASGAREIAFSGPSRNEPLLAFVKELGYEEVFRALRMVWGEDRSAGDPTGVWALGGLEKG
;
A
#
# COMPACT_ATOMS: atom_id res chain seq x y z
N MET A 1 11.22 1.96 5.75
CA MET A 1 10.69 2.13 7.13
C MET A 1 10.67 3.61 7.44
N TYR A 2 9.56 4.15 7.94
CA TYR A 2 9.45 5.57 8.28
C TYR A 2 9.37 5.74 9.80
N GLU A 3 10.32 6.50 10.35
CA GLU A 3 10.45 6.73 11.79
C GLU A 3 10.34 8.23 12.14
N ARG A 4 9.73 8.54 13.28
CA ARG A 4 9.77 9.89 13.87
C ARG A 4 9.86 9.76 15.38
N ASN A 5 10.87 10.39 15.99
CA ASN A 5 11.17 10.30 17.42
C ASN A 5 11.39 8.86 17.92
N GLY A 6 11.99 7.99 17.10
CA GLY A 6 12.25 6.58 17.44
C GLY A 6 11.02 5.66 17.34
N GLU A 7 9.89 6.17 16.88
CA GLU A 7 8.66 5.41 16.67
C GLU A 7 8.47 5.06 15.19
N ILE A 8 8.24 3.78 14.90
CA ILE A 8 7.88 3.29 13.57
C ILE A 8 6.47 3.76 13.24
N ARG A 9 6.33 4.58 12.20
CA ARG A 9 5.04 5.18 11.80
C ARG A 9 4.51 4.68 10.47
N GLY A 10 5.24 3.76 9.84
CA GLY A 10 4.82 3.10 8.62
C GLY A 10 5.95 2.31 7.97
N TYR A 11 5.56 1.36 7.14
CA TYR A 11 6.48 0.56 6.34
C TYR A 11 5.84 0.15 5.02
N ILE A 12 6.70 -0.21 4.08
CA ILE A 12 6.35 -0.70 2.76
C ILE A 12 7.27 -1.89 2.46
N VAL A 13 6.72 -2.93 1.86
CA VAL A 13 7.47 -4.09 1.38
C VAL A 13 7.24 -4.23 -0.11
N GLY A 14 8.29 -4.60 -0.85
CA GLY A 14 8.24 -4.89 -2.27
C GLY A 14 8.89 -6.24 -2.54
N ASN A 15 8.20 -7.08 -3.30
CA ASN A 15 8.71 -8.34 -3.81
C ASN A 15 9.11 -8.15 -5.27
N VAL A 16 10.41 -8.16 -5.55
CA VAL A 16 10.95 -7.93 -6.89
C VAL A 16 11.11 -9.26 -7.62
N SER A 17 10.56 -9.36 -8.83
CA SER A 17 10.70 -10.53 -9.70
C SER A 17 10.83 -10.09 -11.16
N GLY A 18 12.01 -10.30 -11.75
CA GLY A 18 12.29 -9.82 -13.11
C GLY A 18 12.23 -8.30 -13.19
N GLU A 19 11.47 -7.77 -14.14
CA GLU A 19 11.24 -6.33 -14.33
C GLU A 19 10.11 -5.78 -13.44
N GLY A 20 9.42 -6.64 -12.69
CA GLY A 20 8.26 -6.30 -11.88
C GLY A 20 8.56 -6.21 -10.38
N CYS A 21 7.79 -5.39 -9.67
CA CYS A 21 7.74 -5.33 -8.22
C CYS A 21 6.29 -5.32 -7.74
N GLU A 22 5.90 -6.35 -7.00
CA GLU A 22 4.63 -6.37 -6.27
C GLU A 22 4.83 -5.73 -4.90
N ILE A 23 4.06 -4.69 -4.59
CA ILE A 23 4.12 -3.97 -3.32
C ILE A 23 3.04 -4.52 -2.38
N GLY A 24 3.46 -4.93 -1.19
CA GLY A 24 2.56 -5.44 -0.16
C GLY A 24 3.29 -6.09 1.02
N PRO A 25 2.95 -5.76 2.28
CA PRO A 25 2.01 -4.71 2.69
C PRO A 25 2.63 -3.31 2.62
N TRP A 26 1.77 -2.30 2.49
CA TRP A 26 2.12 -0.88 2.60
C TRP A 26 1.17 -0.20 3.58
N THR A 27 1.71 0.20 4.73
CA THR A 27 0.93 0.77 5.84
C THR A 27 1.60 2.01 6.41
N VAL A 28 0.78 2.99 6.77
CA VAL A 28 1.20 4.21 7.47
C VAL A 28 0.18 4.55 8.54
N GLY A 29 0.63 5.18 9.63
CA GLY A 29 -0.24 5.53 10.75
C GLY A 29 -1.32 6.56 10.39
N ARG A 30 -0.97 7.87 10.42
CA ARG A 30 -1.95 8.95 10.21
C ARG A 30 -1.98 9.41 8.74
N ARG A 31 -3.20 9.66 8.25
CA ARG A 31 -3.54 10.04 6.87
C ARG A 31 -2.97 11.38 6.40
N ASP A 32 -2.60 12.27 7.31
CA ASP A 32 -2.04 13.61 7.04
C ASP A 32 -0.51 13.62 6.87
N ASN A 33 0.14 12.46 6.96
CA ASN A 33 1.59 12.37 6.85
C ASN A 33 2.02 12.01 5.42
N PRO A 34 2.95 12.77 4.79
CA PRO A 34 3.51 12.43 3.48
C PRO A 34 4.36 11.14 3.46
N ALA A 35 4.44 10.41 4.59
CA ALA A 35 5.18 9.17 4.73
C ALA A 35 4.83 8.11 3.66
N ALA A 36 3.56 7.98 3.28
CA ALA A 36 3.15 6.97 2.30
C ALA A 36 3.79 7.22 0.92
N PRO A 37 3.54 8.36 0.23
CA PRO A 37 4.20 8.68 -1.04
C PRO A 37 5.73 8.58 -0.96
N ASN A 38 6.34 9.06 0.13
CA ASN A 38 7.80 9.01 0.29
C ASN A 38 8.33 7.58 0.37
N LEU A 39 7.65 6.69 1.11
CA LEU A 39 7.99 5.27 1.17
C LEU A 39 7.86 4.59 -0.19
N PHE A 40 6.79 4.91 -0.93
CA PHE A 40 6.58 4.40 -2.28
C PHE A 40 7.71 4.79 -3.23
N HIS A 41 8.03 6.09 -3.33
CA HIS A 41 9.08 6.56 -4.23
C HIS A 41 10.45 6.00 -3.84
N ALA A 42 10.75 5.91 -2.55
CA ALA A 42 11.98 5.29 -2.08
C ALA A 42 12.07 3.81 -2.46
N LEU A 43 10.98 3.05 -2.34
CA LEU A 43 10.94 1.64 -2.70
C LEU A 43 11.05 1.45 -4.22
N VAL A 44 10.33 2.22 -5.03
CA VAL A 44 10.40 2.13 -6.50
C VAL A 44 11.81 2.49 -6.99
N ALA A 45 12.44 3.52 -6.42
CA ALA A 45 13.81 3.87 -6.76
C ALA A 45 14.80 2.76 -6.37
N ALA A 46 14.59 2.09 -5.23
CA ALA A 46 15.45 1.02 -4.75
C ALA A 46 15.23 -0.31 -5.46
N SER A 47 14.02 -0.60 -5.94
CA SER A 47 13.69 -1.87 -6.61
C SER A 47 14.29 -1.96 -8.00
N GLY A 48 14.44 -0.81 -8.69
CA GLY A 48 14.85 -0.77 -10.10
C GLY A 48 13.83 -1.39 -11.06
N ALA A 49 12.65 -1.76 -10.57
CA ALA A 49 11.59 -2.37 -11.35
C ALA A 49 10.93 -1.33 -12.27
N ARG A 50 10.51 -1.80 -13.45
CA ARG A 50 9.79 -0.97 -14.45
C ARG A 50 8.29 -1.09 -14.30
N GLU A 51 7.83 -2.24 -13.80
CA GLU A 51 6.42 -2.51 -13.58
C GLU A 51 6.17 -2.62 -12.08
N ILE A 52 5.25 -1.81 -11.57
CA ILE A 52 4.90 -1.78 -10.16
C ILE A 52 3.42 -2.15 -10.05
N ALA A 53 3.09 -3.09 -9.18
CA ALA A 53 1.72 -3.52 -8.94
C ALA A 53 1.44 -3.60 -7.45
N PHE A 54 0.21 -3.31 -7.05
CA PHE A 54 -0.28 -3.52 -5.68
C PHE A 54 -1.81 -3.53 -5.66
N SER A 55 -2.35 -4.12 -4.61
CA SER A 55 -3.79 -4.11 -4.32
C SER A 55 -4.05 -3.30 -3.07
N GLY A 56 -4.86 -2.24 -3.18
CA GLY A 56 -5.20 -1.39 -2.04
C GLY A 56 -6.71 -1.21 -1.87
N PRO A 57 -7.17 -0.72 -0.69
CA PRO A 57 -8.58 -0.53 -0.42
C PRO A 57 -9.18 0.58 -1.28
N SER A 58 -10.30 0.31 -1.95
CA SER A 58 -11.06 1.31 -2.72
C SER A 58 -11.67 2.43 -1.85
N ARG A 59 -11.65 2.29 -0.52
CA ARG A 59 -12.10 3.30 0.45
C ARG A 59 -10.99 4.23 0.94
N ASN A 60 -9.75 4.04 0.49
CA ASN A 60 -8.64 4.93 0.83
C ASN A 60 -8.53 6.03 -0.24
N GLU A 61 -9.25 7.15 -0.07
CA GLU A 61 -9.25 8.22 -1.07
C GLU A 61 -7.86 8.83 -1.36
N PRO A 62 -6.94 9.00 -0.39
CA PRO A 62 -5.58 9.45 -0.63
C PRO A 62 -4.80 8.50 -1.54
N LEU A 63 -4.93 7.19 -1.35
CA LEU A 63 -4.36 6.21 -2.25
C LEU A 63 -4.90 6.41 -3.67
N LEU A 64 -6.23 6.49 -3.82
CA LEU A 64 -6.85 6.68 -5.13
C LEU A 64 -6.39 7.97 -5.84
N ALA A 65 -6.24 9.06 -5.09
CA ALA A 65 -5.71 10.31 -5.63
C ALA A 65 -4.24 10.17 -6.06
N PHE A 66 -3.41 9.54 -5.22
CA PHE A 66 -2.00 9.31 -5.49
C PHE A 66 -1.76 8.45 -6.73
N VAL A 67 -2.46 7.32 -6.87
CA VAL A 67 -2.29 6.43 -8.03
C VAL A 67 -2.80 7.07 -9.32
N LYS A 68 -3.84 7.89 -9.23
CA LYS A 68 -4.34 8.68 -10.37
C LYS A 68 -3.33 9.74 -10.81
N GLU A 69 -2.70 10.44 -9.87
CA GLU A 69 -1.65 11.41 -10.17
C GLU A 69 -0.44 10.77 -10.87
N LEU A 70 -0.09 9.53 -10.48
CA LEU A 70 0.98 8.76 -11.10
C LEU A 70 0.57 8.05 -12.40
N GLY A 71 -0.69 8.13 -12.82
CA GLY A 71 -1.18 7.52 -14.06
C GLY A 71 -1.32 5.99 -14.02
N TYR A 72 -1.51 5.40 -12.84
CA TYR A 72 -1.76 3.96 -12.71
C TYR A 72 -3.18 3.61 -13.20
N GLU A 73 -3.31 2.40 -13.73
CA GLU A 73 -4.58 1.84 -14.18
C GLU A 73 -5.06 0.72 -13.23
N GLU A 74 -6.39 0.64 -13.01
CA GLU A 74 -6.98 -0.49 -12.29
C GLU A 74 -7.07 -1.70 -13.24
N VAL A 75 -6.26 -2.73 -12.97
CA VAL A 75 -6.21 -3.95 -13.79
C VAL A 75 -7.19 -5.03 -13.32
N PHE A 76 -7.59 -5.02 -12.04
CA PHE A 76 -8.63 -5.91 -11.50
C PHE A 76 -9.23 -5.35 -10.21
N ARG A 77 -10.33 -5.97 -9.77
CA ARG A 77 -10.99 -5.67 -8.50
C ARG A 77 -11.30 -6.94 -7.73
N ALA A 78 -11.04 -6.93 -6.43
CA ALA A 78 -11.40 -8.01 -5.50
C ALA A 78 -12.42 -7.50 -4.47
N LEU A 79 -13.25 -8.41 -3.95
CA LEU A 79 -14.19 -8.14 -2.87
C LEU A 79 -13.67 -8.77 -1.58
N ARG A 80 -13.45 -7.96 -0.54
CA ARG A 80 -13.19 -8.47 0.81
C ARG A 80 -14.51 -8.96 1.41
N MET A 81 -14.57 -10.25 1.75
CA MET A 81 -15.71 -10.87 2.41
C MET A 81 -15.37 -11.22 3.85
N VAL A 82 -16.30 -11.03 4.77
CA VAL A 82 -16.14 -11.37 6.20
C VAL A 82 -17.33 -12.23 6.62
N TRP A 83 -17.05 -13.35 7.28
CA TRP A 83 -18.08 -14.19 7.90
C TRP A 83 -18.18 -13.87 9.39
N GLY A 84 -19.33 -13.34 9.81
CA GLY A 84 -19.57 -12.90 11.19
C GLY A 84 -19.16 -11.44 11.43
N GLU A 85 -18.91 -11.10 12.69
CA GLU A 85 -18.56 -9.74 13.12
C GLU A 85 -17.11 -9.38 12.78
N ASP A 86 -16.88 -8.28 12.06
CA ASP A 86 -15.55 -7.81 11.66
C ASP A 86 -14.84 -7.06 12.81
N ARG A 87 -14.40 -7.82 13.83
CA ARG A 87 -13.72 -7.26 15.02
C ARG A 87 -12.28 -6.81 14.76
N SER A 88 -11.71 -7.16 13.60
CA SER A 88 -10.31 -6.91 13.24
C SER A 88 -10.19 -6.12 11.93
N ALA A 89 -11.20 -5.29 11.63
CA ALA A 89 -11.22 -4.49 10.39
C ALA A 89 -10.02 -3.55 10.24
N GLY A 90 -9.38 -3.19 11.37
CA GLY A 90 -8.34 -2.17 11.43
C GLY A 90 -8.87 -0.78 11.06
N ASP A 91 -7.96 0.17 10.89
CA ASP A 91 -8.26 1.44 10.23
C ASP A 91 -7.85 1.35 8.75
N PRO A 92 -8.80 1.16 7.81
CA PRO A 92 -8.47 1.03 6.39
C PRO A 92 -7.82 2.29 5.81
N THR A 93 -7.90 3.44 6.50
CA THR A 93 -7.27 4.68 6.05
C THR A 93 -5.75 4.69 6.23
N GLY A 94 -5.21 3.79 7.06
CA GLY A 94 -3.77 3.56 7.21
C GLY A 94 -3.20 2.51 6.26
N VAL A 95 -4.05 1.84 5.47
CA VAL A 95 -3.66 0.73 4.58
C VAL A 95 -3.63 1.20 3.14
N TRP A 96 -2.45 1.20 2.53
CA TRP A 96 -2.22 1.62 1.15
C TRP A 96 -2.03 0.45 0.19
N ALA A 97 -1.51 -0.68 0.68
CA ALA A 97 -1.51 -1.95 -0.02
C ALA A 97 -1.62 -3.13 0.95
N LEU A 98 -2.36 -4.14 0.55
CA LEU A 98 -2.51 -5.43 1.24
C LEU A 98 -1.26 -6.28 1.06
N GLY A 99 -1.07 -7.32 1.87
CA GLY A 99 0.11 -8.20 1.78
C GLY A 99 0.11 -9.17 0.59
N GLY A 100 -0.99 -9.19 -0.16
CA GLY A 100 -1.34 -10.18 -1.18
C GLY A 100 -2.79 -10.62 -0.96
N LEU A 101 -3.51 -10.98 -2.02
CA LEU A 101 -4.92 -11.37 -1.92
C LEU A 101 -5.12 -12.60 -1.01
N GLU A 102 -4.10 -13.46 -0.94
CA GLU A 102 -4.06 -14.66 -0.09
C GLU A 102 -3.68 -14.37 1.37
N LYS A 103 -3.17 -13.18 1.68
CA LYS A 103 -2.70 -12.78 3.02
C LYS A 103 -3.59 -11.76 3.72
N GLY A 104 -4.53 -11.17 2.99
CA GLY A 104 -5.46 -10.17 3.50
C GLY A 104 -4.98 -8.74 3.30
#